data_AF-A0A5N4ANH5-F1
#
_entry.id   AF-A0A5N4ANH5-F1
#
_cell.length_a   1.000
_cell.length_b   1.000
_cell.length_c   1.000
_cell.angle_alpha   90.00
_cell.angle_beta   90.00
_cell.angle_gamma   90.00
#
_symmetry.space_group_name_H-M   'P 1'
#
loop_
_entity.id
_entity.type
_entity.pdbx_description
1 polymer ?
#
loop_
_entity_poly.entity_id
_entity_poly.type
_entity_poly.pdbx_seq_one_letter_code
_entity_poly.pdbx_strand_id
1 'polypeptide(L)'
;MTTTFYYSRQIFTSMRVFSWDDFGFDLNAKEDKLVSKTGELSFKLEGGGGDSHTNVIWVQNPLTKLINTETCSDMPAATIGSSQHPSNEECGIRDVWAHNLEEEFRTIRQIVQKYTYVAMDTEFPGVVARPIGEFRSSADYQYQMLRCNVDLLRIIQLGLTFLDENGKTAGGSYTTWQFNFKFNLSEDMYAQDSIDLLQNSGIQFKKHEEEGIEPLEFAELLMNSGIVLMDNIKWLSFHSGYDFGYLIKLLTDNHLPQDESEFFELLKLYFPTIYDVKYLMKSCKNLKGGLQEVAEQLDLERIGPQHQAGSDSLLTGMAFFKMKEMFFEDTIDDSKFSGHLYGLGTSFAVNGNANSYANDNGDTNNSS
;
A
#
# COMPACT_ATOMS: atom_id res chain seq x y z
N MET A 1 -37.94 -23.68 -4.99
CA MET A 1 -36.70 -23.89 -5.77
C MET A 1 -35.57 -23.38 -4.91
N THR A 2 -34.85 -24.32 -4.30
CA THR A 2 -33.83 -24.04 -3.29
C THR A 2 -32.49 -24.32 -3.96
N THR A 3 -31.74 -23.27 -4.29
CA THR A 3 -30.41 -23.40 -4.90
C THR A 3 -29.38 -23.32 -3.79
N THR A 4 -28.88 -24.49 -3.37
CA THR A 4 -27.75 -24.65 -2.46
C THR A 4 -26.45 -24.41 -3.24
N PHE A 5 -25.70 -23.36 -2.91
CA PHE A 5 -24.38 -23.12 -3.46
C PHE A 5 -23.35 -24.02 -2.75
N TYR A 6 -22.85 -25.01 -3.49
CA TYR A 6 -21.63 -25.73 -3.14
C TYR A 6 -20.44 -24.89 -3.63
N TYR A 7 -19.84 -24.10 -2.74
CA TYR A 7 -18.45 -23.66 -2.91
C TYR A 7 -17.54 -24.48 -1.99
N SER A 8 -16.37 -24.78 -2.55
CA SER A 8 -15.51 -25.91 -2.28
C SER A 8 -14.86 -25.95 -0.89
N ARG A 9 -14.84 -27.16 -0.36
CA ARG A 9 -14.29 -27.65 0.91
C ARG A 9 -12.75 -27.66 1.00
N GLN A 10 -12.05 -26.71 0.38
CA GLN A 10 -10.58 -26.72 0.28
C GLN A 10 -9.83 -25.61 1.04
N ILE A 11 -10.54 -24.72 1.76
CA ILE A 11 -9.91 -23.58 2.46
C ILE A 11 -9.66 -23.87 3.96
N PHE A 12 -10.17 -24.96 4.54
CA PHE A 12 -9.92 -25.33 5.94
C PHE A 12 -8.84 -26.41 6.08
N THR A 13 -7.58 -26.07 5.80
CA THR A 13 -6.45 -26.96 6.16
C THR A 13 -5.15 -26.24 6.55
N SER A 14 -5.22 -25.04 7.13
CA SER A 14 -4.08 -24.43 7.82
C SER A 14 -4.52 -23.72 9.10
N MET A 15 -4.92 -24.51 10.09
CA MET A 15 -4.88 -24.10 11.50
C MET A 15 -4.19 -25.23 12.25
N ARG A 16 -2.86 -25.18 12.34
CA ARG A 16 -2.13 -25.93 13.36
C ARG A 16 -2.08 -25.08 14.62
N VAL A 17 -2.79 -25.54 15.64
CA VAL A 17 -2.58 -25.14 17.03
C VAL A 17 -1.23 -25.72 17.46
N PHE A 18 -0.21 -24.88 17.66
CA PHE A 18 1.01 -25.31 18.34
C PHE A 18 0.83 -25.15 19.86
N SER A 19 1.10 -26.22 20.61
CA SER A 19 1.09 -26.20 22.08
C SER A 19 2.45 -25.78 22.63
N TRP A 20 2.45 -25.30 23.87
CA TRP A 20 3.53 -24.64 24.59
C TRP A 20 4.79 -25.47 24.92
N ASP A 21 5.02 -26.61 24.26
CA ASP A 21 6.10 -27.55 24.60
C ASP A 21 7.26 -27.61 23.58
N ASP A 22 7.24 -26.80 22.51
CA ASP A 22 8.25 -26.87 21.42
C ASP A 22 9.46 -25.91 21.56
N PHE A 23 9.59 -25.15 22.65
CA PHE A 23 10.76 -24.28 22.89
C PHE A 23 11.60 -24.77 24.07
N GLY A 24 12.54 -25.68 23.78
CA GLY A 24 13.67 -25.94 24.66
C GLY A 24 14.63 -24.75 24.68
N PHE A 25 14.52 -23.89 25.70
CA PHE A 25 15.52 -22.87 26.01
C PHE A 25 16.77 -23.54 26.60
N ASP A 26 17.94 -23.26 26.02
CA ASP A 26 19.22 -23.38 26.73
C ASP A 26 19.92 -22.02 26.71
N LEU A 27 19.94 -21.39 27.88
CA LEU A 27 20.57 -20.11 28.16
C LEU A 27 22.05 -20.36 28.46
N ASN A 28 22.97 -20.03 27.55
CA ASN A 28 24.37 -19.73 27.89
C ASN A 28 25.15 -19.15 26.70
N ALA A 29 25.33 -17.82 26.65
CA ALA A 29 26.54 -17.23 26.08
C ALA A 29 26.73 -15.79 26.60
N LYS A 30 27.97 -15.51 26.99
CA LYS A 30 28.43 -14.35 27.76
C LYS A 30 28.41 -13.06 26.95
N GLU A 31 28.17 -11.96 27.66
CA GLU A 31 28.51 -10.60 27.25
C GLU A 31 29.97 -10.52 26.81
N ASP A 32 30.22 -10.02 25.60
CA ASP A 32 31.44 -9.27 25.32
C ASP A 32 31.21 -8.24 24.20
N LYS A 33 31.79 -7.06 24.44
CA LYS A 33 31.73 -5.82 23.65
C LYS A 33 32.08 -6.05 22.18
N LEU A 34 31.31 -5.47 21.26
CA LEU A 34 31.84 -5.10 19.94
C LEU A 34 31.47 -3.67 19.55
N VAL A 35 32.53 -2.85 19.53
CA VAL A 35 32.61 -1.49 19.00
C VAL A 35 32.58 -1.53 17.47
N SER A 36 31.91 -0.54 16.88
CA SER A 36 31.84 -0.16 15.47
C SER A 36 32.98 -0.67 14.58
N LYS A 37 32.63 -1.45 13.54
CA LYS A 37 33.36 -1.51 12.27
C LYS A 37 32.40 -1.97 11.17
N THR A 38 32.28 -1.15 10.13
CA THR A 38 31.63 -1.47 8.85
C THR A 38 32.22 -2.75 8.26
N GLY A 39 31.41 -3.80 8.13
CA GLY A 39 31.76 -5.05 7.47
C GLY A 39 30.48 -5.78 7.05
N GLU A 40 30.47 -6.29 5.82
CA GLU A 40 29.40 -7.17 5.30
C GLU A 40 29.17 -8.33 6.27
N LEU A 41 27.95 -8.45 6.79
CA LEU A 41 27.51 -9.59 7.58
C LEU A 41 26.60 -10.45 6.69
N SER A 42 27.11 -11.60 6.27
CA SER A 42 26.31 -12.65 5.65
C SER A 42 25.75 -13.56 6.75
N PHE A 43 24.43 -13.74 6.77
CA PHE A 43 23.77 -14.69 7.66
C PHE A 43 23.40 -15.95 6.90
N LYS A 44 23.79 -17.10 7.45
CA LYS A 44 23.46 -18.43 6.94
C LYS A 44 22.30 -18.98 7.78
N LEU A 45 21.11 -19.08 7.21
CA LEU A 45 20.00 -19.81 7.82
C LEU A 45 20.17 -21.29 7.48
N GLU A 46 20.63 -22.10 8.44
CA GLU A 46 20.66 -23.56 8.27
C GLU A 46 19.32 -24.16 8.74
N GLY A 47 18.57 -24.73 7.79
CA GLY A 47 17.32 -25.42 8.09
C GLY A 47 16.50 -25.86 6.87
N GLY A 48 17.04 -26.80 6.08
CA GLY A 48 16.24 -27.78 5.33
C GLY A 48 15.63 -27.41 3.96
N GLY A 49 16.37 -27.68 2.89
CA GLY A 49 15.82 -28.22 1.64
C GLY A 49 15.31 -27.23 0.57
N GLY A 50 16.24 -26.56 -0.12
CA GLY A 50 15.97 -25.77 -1.34
C GLY A 50 16.86 -24.54 -1.41
N ASP A 51 18.03 -24.65 -2.05
CA ASP A 51 18.98 -23.55 -2.18
C ASP A 51 18.44 -22.45 -3.09
N SER A 52 17.93 -21.37 -2.51
CA SER A 52 17.88 -20.06 -3.15
C SER A 52 18.40 -19.01 -2.18
N HIS A 53 19.68 -18.68 -2.28
CA HIS A 53 20.30 -17.60 -1.54
C HIS A 53 19.83 -16.26 -2.12
N THR A 54 18.91 -15.56 -1.45
CA THR A 54 18.67 -14.13 -1.71
C THR A 54 19.65 -13.32 -0.88
N ASN A 55 20.73 -12.87 -1.51
CA ASN A 55 21.59 -11.84 -0.93
C ASN A 55 20.86 -10.48 -1.05
N VAL A 56 20.91 -9.65 -0.02
CA VAL A 56 20.27 -8.33 0.03
C VAL A 56 21.31 -7.30 0.46
N ILE A 57 21.39 -6.16 -0.24
CA ILE A 57 22.19 -5.01 0.20
C ILE A 57 21.25 -3.98 0.83
N TRP A 58 21.65 -3.50 2.02
CA TRP A 58 21.03 -2.36 2.68
C TRP A 58 21.38 -1.07 1.96
N VAL A 59 20.38 -0.24 1.69
CA VAL A 59 20.56 0.98 0.91
C VAL A 59 20.10 2.20 1.69
N GLN A 60 20.90 3.27 1.68
CA GLN A 60 20.41 4.62 1.99
C GLN A 60 19.57 5.12 0.81
N ASN A 61 18.30 5.42 1.07
CA ASN A 61 17.27 5.70 0.08
C ASN A 61 17.70 6.77 -0.97
N PRO A 62 17.74 6.45 -2.27
CA PRO A 62 17.97 7.43 -3.32
C PRO A 62 16.67 8.00 -3.95
N LEU A 63 15.48 7.56 -3.52
CA LEU A 63 14.20 8.04 -4.04
C LEU A 63 13.75 9.40 -3.48
N THR A 64 14.52 10.03 -2.58
CA THR A 64 14.25 11.37 -2.03
C THR A 64 14.87 12.52 -2.83
N LYS A 65 15.55 12.27 -3.96
CA LYS A 65 16.29 13.33 -4.70
C LYS A 65 15.52 14.12 -5.76
N LEU A 66 14.20 13.99 -5.88
CA LEU A 66 13.42 14.74 -6.88
C LEU A 66 12.56 15.89 -6.34
N ILE A 67 12.63 16.23 -5.06
CA ILE A 67 11.93 17.41 -4.53
C ILE A 67 12.81 18.04 -3.46
N ASN A 68 13.63 19.03 -3.85
CA ASN A 68 14.10 20.12 -2.99
C ASN A 68 15.12 20.99 -3.73
N THR A 69 14.62 22.01 -4.43
CA THR A 69 15.37 23.25 -4.61
C THR A 69 14.39 24.40 -4.47
N GLU A 70 14.34 25.02 -3.30
CA GLU A 70 14.18 26.47 -3.16
C GLU A 70 14.44 26.89 -1.71
N THR A 71 15.57 27.59 -1.51
CA THR A 71 15.89 28.30 -0.27
C THR A 71 15.14 29.63 -0.26
N CYS A 72 14.27 29.87 0.72
CA CYS A 72 13.69 31.19 0.96
C CYS A 72 14.21 31.77 2.27
N SER A 73 14.80 32.96 2.17
CA SER A 73 15.45 33.75 3.23
C SER A 73 14.47 34.46 4.16
N ASP A 74 14.90 34.62 5.41
CA ASP A 74 14.26 35.23 6.58
C ASP A 74 13.42 36.52 6.35
N MET A 75 12.24 36.57 6.98
CA MET A 75 11.51 37.79 7.39
C MET A 75 10.73 37.53 8.71
N PRO A 76 10.47 38.57 9.52
CA PRO A 76 10.30 38.43 10.97
C PRO A 76 8.89 38.04 11.43
N ALA A 77 8.86 37.38 12.60
CA ALA A 77 7.71 36.79 13.26
C ALA A 77 6.54 37.77 13.49
N ALA A 78 5.40 37.46 12.87
CA ALA A 78 4.09 37.98 13.27
C ALA A 78 3.39 36.93 14.15
N THR A 79 2.80 37.39 15.24
CA THR A 79 2.07 36.57 16.22
C THR A 79 0.77 36.05 15.57
N ILE A 80 0.76 34.81 15.12
CA ILE A 80 -0.41 34.14 14.52
C ILE A 80 -1.20 33.46 15.64
N GLY A 81 -2.46 33.89 15.83
CA GLY A 81 -3.44 33.16 16.63
C GLY A 81 -3.68 31.78 16.01
N SER A 82 -3.82 30.75 16.84
CA SER A 82 -3.97 29.35 16.44
C SER A 82 -5.06 29.17 15.37
N SER A 83 -4.65 29.08 14.10
CA SER A 83 -5.47 28.51 13.04
C SER A 83 -5.56 27.01 13.32
N GLN A 84 -6.61 26.59 14.04
CA GLN A 84 -6.90 25.18 14.25
C GLN A 84 -7.24 24.57 12.90
N HIS A 85 -6.30 23.79 12.35
CA HIS A 85 -6.62 22.91 11.22
C HIS A 85 -7.72 21.95 11.67
N PRO A 86 -8.74 21.69 10.82
CA PRO A 86 -9.79 20.73 11.15
C PRO A 86 -9.16 19.35 11.36
N SER A 87 -9.65 18.64 12.35
CA SER A 87 -9.28 17.25 12.62
C SER A 87 -9.75 16.33 11.49
N ASN A 88 -9.16 15.12 11.40
CA ASN A 88 -9.57 14.09 10.46
C ASN A 88 -11.08 13.82 10.52
N GLU A 89 -11.63 13.71 11.74
CA GLU A 89 -13.05 13.42 11.93
C GLU A 89 -13.96 14.55 11.44
N GLU A 90 -13.56 15.81 11.63
CA GLU A 90 -14.29 16.97 11.08
C GLU A 90 -14.26 17.00 9.55
N CYS A 91 -13.29 16.31 8.94
CA CYS A 91 -13.16 16.13 7.49
C CYS A 91 -13.89 14.88 6.98
N GLY A 92 -14.59 14.12 7.84
CA GLY A 92 -15.26 12.88 7.46
C GLY A 92 -14.32 11.66 7.36
N ILE A 93 -13.08 11.77 7.87
CA ILE A 93 -12.10 10.70 7.93
C ILE A 93 -12.07 10.14 9.35
N ARG A 94 -12.49 8.89 9.51
CA ARG A 94 -12.55 8.19 10.79
C ARG A 94 -11.22 7.50 11.08
N ASP A 95 -10.53 7.94 12.13
CA ASP A 95 -9.37 7.23 12.64
C ASP A 95 -9.78 5.95 13.38
N VAL A 96 -9.22 4.83 12.93
CA VAL A 96 -9.44 3.50 13.50
C VAL A 96 -8.16 3.03 14.17
N TRP A 97 -8.31 2.63 15.43
CA TRP A 97 -7.30 2.10 16.33
C TRP A 97 -7.79 0.76 16.87
N ALA A 98 -6.98 0.07 17.68
CA ALA A 98 -7.37 -1.24 18.22
C ALA A 98 -8.72 -1.20 18.97
N HIS A 99 -8.99 -0.14 19.73
CA HIS A 99 -10.16 -0.06 20.60
C HIS A 99 -11.51 0.11 19.87
N ASN A 100 -11.52 0.68 18.65
CA ASN A 100 -12.75 0.90 17.86
C ASN A 100 -12.82 0.06 16.57
N LEU A 101 -11.80 -0.77 16.30
CA LEU A 101 -11.69 -1.57 15.08
C LEU A 101 -12.96 -2.37 14.76
N GLU A 102 -13.47 -3.14 15.73
CA GLU A 102 -14.67 -3.96 15.52
C GLU A 102 -15.92 -3.12 15.25
N GLU A 103 -16.07 -1.98 15.93
CA GLU A 103 -17.21 -1.09 15.77
C GLU A 103 -17.25 -0.52 14.36
N GLU A 104 -16.12 -0.02 13.87
CA GLU A 104 -16.01 0.55 12.53
C GLU A 104 -16.22 -0.51 11.45
N PHE A 105 -15.73 -1.74 11.64
CA PHE A 105 -16.01 -2.84 10.73
C PHE A 105 -17.51 -3.23 10.70
N ARG A 106 -18.28 -3.04 11.77
CA ARG A 106 -19.75 -3.23 11.72
C ARG A 106 -20.39 -2.21 10.79
N THR A 107 -19.95 -0.96 10.83
CA THR A 107 -20.43 0.12 9.95
C THR A 107 -20.04 -0.14 8.50
N ILE A 108 -18.77 -0.46 8.26
CA ILE A 108 -18.22 -0.74 6.92
C ILE A 108 -18.97 -1.88 6.23
N ARG A 109 -19.28 -2.98 6.95
CA ARG A 109 -20.07 -4.12 6.43
C ARG A 109 -21.47 -3.72 5.94
N GLN A 110 -22.04 -2.63 6.44
CA GLN A 110 -23.32 -2.09 5.97
C GLN A 110 -23.13 -1.19 4.75
N ILE A 111 -22.07 -0.38 4.73
CA ILE A 111 -21.77 0.57 3.66
C ILE A 111 -21.40 -0.14 2.37
N VAL A 112 -20.51 -1.14 2.44
CA VAL A 112 -19.99 -1.84 1.26
C VAL A 112 -21.08 -2.54 0.43
N GLN A 113 -22.26 -2.79 1.02
CA GLN A 113 -23.41 -3.36 0.30
C GLN A 113 -24.00 -2.42 -0.76
N LYS A 114 -23.78 -1.11 -0.64
CA LYS A 114 -24.29 -0.08 -1.55
C LYS A 114 -23.18 0.73 -2.23
N TYR A 115 -22.07 0.92 -1.53
CA TYR A 115 -20.92 1.71 -1.96
C TYR A 115 -19.78 0.74 -2.31
N THR A 116 -19.84 0.21 -3.53
CA THR A 116 -18.99 -0.91 -3.97
C THR A 116 -17.68 -0.48 -4.63
N TYR A 117 -17.46 0.83 -4.80
CA TYR A 117 -16.16 1.37 -5.21
C TYR A 117 -15.35 1.69 -3.97
N VAL A 118 -14.19 1.04 -3.82
CA VAL A 118 -13.33 1.16 -2.64
C VAL A 118 -12.01 1.77 -3.08
N ALA A 119 -11.83 3.06 -2.82
CA ALA A 119 -10.55 3.72 -3.04
C ALA A 119 -9.62 3.46 -1.85
N MET A 120 -8.35 3.15 -2.14
CA MET A 120 -7.37 2.82 -1.11
C MET A 120 -6.03 3.50 -1.34
N ASP A 121 -5.27 3.60 -0.26
CA ASP A 121 -3.87 4.02 -0.22
C ASP A 121 -3.22 3.47 1.07
N THR A 122 -1.90 3.31 1.11
CA THR A 122 -1.18 2.85 2.31
C THR A 122 0.01 3.72 2.64
N GLU A 123 0.33 3.82 3.93
CA GLU A 123 1.58 4.40 4.40
C GLU A 123 2.45 3.33 5.04
N PHE A 124 3.74 3.32 4.70
CA PHE A 124 4.70 2.33 5.13
C PHE A 124 6.12 2.93 5.18
N PRO A 125 7.10 2.29 5.84
CA PRO A 125 8.38 2.93 6.16
C PRO A 125 9.39 2.92 5.01
N GLY A 126 8.91 3.08 3.77
CA GLY A 126 9.71 3.21 2.56
C GLY A 126 10.36 1.91 2.09
N VAL A 127 11.59 2.03 1.59
CA VAL A 127 12.37 0.95 0.97
C VAL A 127 13.76 0.95 1.60
N VAL A 128 14.16 -0.19 2.16
CA VAL A 128 15.44 -0.35 2.89
C VAL A 128 16.40 -1.32 2.21
N ALA A 129 15.88 -2.14 1.31
CA ALA A 129 16.59 -3.27 0.72
C ALA A 129 16.52 -3.23 -0.81
N ARG A 130 17.60 -3.69 -1.46
CA ARG A 130 17.59 -4.04 -2.88
C ARG A 130 17.89 -5.52 -3.07
N PRO A 131 17.12 -6.23 -3.91
CA PRO A 131 17.41 -7.63 -4.20
C PRO A 131 18.71 -7.72 -5.01
N ILE A 132 19.57 -8.69 -4.67
CA ILE A 132 20.77 -9.00 -5.44
C ILE A 132 20.50 -10.24 -6.29
N GLY A 133 20.87 -10.17 -7.57
CA GLY A 133 20.79 -11.29 -8.48
C GLY A 133 20.74 -10.85 -9.94
N GLU A 134 20.61 -11.84 -10.82
CA GLU A 134 20.23 -11.61 -12.21
C GLU A 134 18.70 -11.65 -12.31
N PHE A 135 18.13 -10.68 -13.02
CA PHE A 135 16.68 -10.55 -13.20
C PHE A 135 16.32 -10.75 -14.66
N ARG A 136 15.18 -11.41 -14.91
CA ARG A 136 14.75 -11.76 -16.27
C ARG A 136 14.37 -10.52 -17.09
N SER A 137 13.92 -9.46 -16.41
CA SER A 137 13.54 -8.20 -17.03
C SER A 137 13.54 -7.05 -16.02
N SER A 138 13.34 -5.82 -16.50
CA SER A 138 13.10 -4.69 -15.62
C SER A 138 11.83 -4.85 -14.79
N ALA A 139 10.77 -5.48 -15.31
CA ALA A 139 9.52 -5.70 -14.57
C ALA A 139 9.73 -6.72 -13.44
N ASP A 140 10.44 -7.81 -13.73
CA ASP A 140 10.84 -8.80 -12.73
C ASP A 140 11.67 -8.16 -11.60
N TYR A 141 12.61 -7.27 -11.94
CA TYR A 141 13.36 -6.50 -10.94
C TYR A 141 12.46 -5.62 -10.06
N GLN A 142 11.46 -4.93 -10.64
CA GLN A 142 10.52 -4.11 -9.87
C GLN A 142 9.69 -4.98 -8.92
N TYR A 143 9.20 -6.13 -9.38
CA TYR A 143 8.48 -7.07 -8.52
C TYR A 143 9.35 -7.59 -7.39
N GLN A 144 10.59 -8.04 -7.66
CA GLN A 144 11.49 -8.52 -6.61
C GLN A 144 11.88 -7.41 -5.62
N MET A 145 11.97 -6.15 -6.07
CA MET A 145 12.20 -5.01 -5.18
C MET A 145 11.02 -4.79 -4.23
N LEU A 146 9.78 -4.83 -4.77
CA LEU A 146 8.56 -4.78 -3.98
C LEU A 146 8.52 -5.93 -2.98
N ARG A 147 8.64 -7.17 -3.46
CA ARG A 147 8.57 -8.40 -2.67
C ARG A 147 9.49 -8.34 -1.45
N CYS A 148 10.77 -8.07 -1.70
CA CYS A 148 11.78 -8.02 -0.64
C CYS A 148 11.46 -6.98 0.44
N ASN A 149 10.96 -5.80 0.07
CA ASN A 149 10.70 -4.75 1.05
C ASN A 149 9.37 -4.96 1.78
N VAL A 150 8.32 -5.40 1.07
CA VAL A 150 7.04 -5.71 1.70
C VAL A 150 7.18 -6.86 2.69
N ASP A 151 7.97 -7.90 2.39
CA ASP A 151 8.21 -9.01 3.32
C ASP A 151 8.95 -8.53 4.59
N LEU A 152 9.95 -7.64 4.44
CA LEU A 152 10.77 -7.14 5.55
C LEU A 152 10.08 -6.10 6.42
N LEU A 153 9.22 -5.26 5.84
CA LEU A 153 8.69 -4.06 6.50
C LEU A 153 7.25 -4.27 6.97
N ARG A 154 6.81 -3.41 7.89
CA ARG A 154 5.45 -3.39 8.42
C ARG A 154 4.68 -2.19 7.87
N ILE A 155 3.41 -2.40 7.57
CA ILE A 155 2.46 -1.34 7.22
C ILE A 155 2.22 -0.42 8.43
N ILE A 156 2.02 0.89 8.19
CA ILE A 156 1.77 1.90 9.23
C ILE A 156 0.30 2.36 9.16
N GLN A 157 -0.20 2.69 7.97
CA GLN A 157 -1.61 3.03 7.76
C GLN A 157 -2.20 2.38 6.51
N LEU A 158 -3.53 2.21 6.53
CA LEU A 158 -4.35 1.93 5.36
C LEU A 158 -5.54 2.89 5.36
N GLY A 159 -5.80 3.53 4.23
CA GLY A 159 -7.00 4.32 4.01
C GLY A 159 -7.98 3.58 3.13
N LEU A 160 -9.26 3.57 3.51
CA LEU A 160 -10.35 3.06 2.68
C LEU A 160 -11.47 4.10 2.57
N THR A 161 -11.76 4.52 1.35
CA THR A 161 -12.89 5.40 1.03
C THR A 161 -13.93 4.64 0.22
N PHE A 162 -15.20 4.73 0.62
CA PHE A 162 -16.30 3.99 -0.02
C PHE A 162 -17.17 4.93 -0.86
N LEU A 163 -17.33 4.60 -2.14
CA LEU A 163 -18.08 5.37 -3.12
C LEU A 163 -19.10 4.50 -3.86
N ASP A 164 -20.15 5.13 -4.36
CA ASP A 164 -21.12 4.51 -5.27
C ASP A 164 -20.64 4.59 -6.73
N GLU A 165 -21.45 4.08 -7.65
CA GLU A 165 -21.18 4.09 -9.10
C GLU A 165 -21.04 5.50 -9.73
N ASN A 166 -21.51 6.53 -9.02
CA ASN A 166 -21.47 7.94 -9.43
C ASN A 166 -20.38 8.72 -8.68
N GLY A 167 -19.53 8.05 -7.90
CA GLY A 167 -18.47 8.69 -7.12
C GLY A 167 -18.95 9.43 -5.89
N LYS A 168 -20.15 9.11 -5.39
CA LYS A 168 -20.68 9.71 -4.17
C LYS A 168 -20.42 8.81 -2.97
N THR A 169 -20.10 9.43 -1.85
CA THR A 169 -19.86 8.74 -0.59
C THR A 169 -21.16 8.45 0.16
N ALA A 170 -21.10 7.52 1.11
CA ALA A 170 -22.19 7.28 2.04
C ALA A 170 -22.40 8.50 2.93
N GLY A 171 -23.46 9.29 2.66
CA GLY A 171 -23.81 10.42 3.53
C GLY A 171 -23.87 9.99 5.00
N GLY A 172 -23.42 10.85 5.91
CA GLY A 172 -23.22 10.52 7.31
C GLY A 172 -22.03 11.28 7.90
N SER A 173 -21.57 10.87 9.09
CA SER A 173 -20.44 11.53 9.75
C SER A 173 -19.09 11.15 9.13
N TYR A 174 -18.95 9.94 8.57
CA TYR A 174 -17.68 9.43 8.06
C TYR A 174 -17.86 8.71 6.73
N THR A 175 -16.96 8.98 5.79
CA THR A 175 -16.96 8.40 4.43
C THR A 175 -15.69 7.62 4.13
N THR A 176 -14.67 7.83 4.96
CA THR A 176 -13.32 7.33 4.81
C THR A 176 -12.84 6.80 6.15
N TRP A 177 -12.19 5.65 6.16
CA TRP A 177 -11.60 5.03 7.34
C TRP A 177 -10.08 5.00 7.20
N GLN A 178 -9.39 5.49 8.21
CA GLN A 178 -7.94 5.47 8.31
C GLN A 178 -7.55 4.48 9.41
N PHE A 179 -7.09 3.30 9.01
CA PHE A 179 -6.63 2.26 9.93
C PHE A 179 -5.18 2.52 10.32
N ASN A 180 -4.94 2.67 11.61
CA ASN A 180 -3.63 2.94 12.17
C ASN A 180 -3.05 1.66 12.79
N PHE A 181 -2.05 1.06 12.14
CA PHE A 181 -1.48 -0.22 12.56
C PHE A 181 -0.39 -0.08 13.61
N LYS A 182 -0.19 -1.14 14.38
CA LYS A 182 0.87 -1.19 15.38
C LYS A 182 2.25 -1.16 14.74
N PHE A 183 3.05 -0.19 15.18
CA PHE A 183 4.40 0.07 14.68
C PHE A 183 5.28 0.64 15.79
N ASN A 184 6.51 0.14 15.91
CA ASN A 184 7.46 0.50 16.97
C ASN A 184 8.82 0.89 16.36
N LEU A 185 9.17 2.18 16.45
CA LEU A 185 10.45 2.71 15.94
C LEU A 185 11.71 2.13 16.62
N SER A 186 11.57 1.42 17.73
CA SER A 186 12.69 0.76 18.42
C SER A 186 12.91 -0.68 17.96
N GLU A 187 11.88 -1.31 17.37
CA GLU A 187 11.88 -2.73 17.01
C GLU A 187 11.80 -2.95 15.50
N ASP A 188 11.00 -2.14 14.81
CA ASP A 188 10.70 -2.30 13.39
C ASP A 188 11.75 -1.64 12.50
N MET A 189 11.99 -2.23 11.33
CA MET A 189 12.87 -1.65 10.31
C MET A 189 12.18 -0.52 9.55
N TYR A 190 12.95 0.50 9.16
CA TYR A 190 12.46 1.62 8.38
C TYR A 190 13.56 2.37 7.63
N ALA A 191 13.16 3.12 6.60
CA ALA A 191 13.98 4.17 6.01
C ALA A 191 13.78 5.48 6.78
N GLN A 192 14.87 6.12 7.23
CA GLN A 192 14.82 7.34 8.04
C GLN A 192 14.01 8.46 7.36
N ASP A 193 14.30 8.74 6.09
CA ASP A 193 13.61 9.78 5.32
C ASP A 193 12.08 9.57 5.29
N SER A 194 11.62 8.32 5.26
CA SER A 194 10.19 7.99 5.25
C SER A 194 9.56 8.26 6.61
N ILE A 195 10.24 7.93 7.72
CA ILE A 195 9.75 8.24 9.07
C ILE A 195 9.67 9.76 9.27
N ASP A 196 10.70 10.49 8.85
CA ASP A 196 10.73 11.95 8.97
C ASP A 196 9.57 12.59 8.18
N LEU A 197 9.34 12.13 6.95
CA LEU A 197 8.22 12.59 6.12
C LEU A 197 6.87 12.29 6.77
N LEU A 198 6.65 11.06 7.25
CA LEU A 198 5.40 10.65 7.90
C LEU A 198 5.15 11.42 9.20
N GLN A 199 6.18 11.63 10.00
CA GLN A 199 6.07 12.41 11.23
C GLN A 199 5.72 13.87 10.93
N ASN A 200 6.33 14.47 9.90
CA ASN A 200 6.00 15.83 9.44
C ASN A 200 4.57 15.91 8.87
N SER A 201 4.05 14.79 8.36
CA SER A 201 2.68 14.67 7.84
C SER A 201 1.64 14.40 8.94
N GLY A 202 2.08 14.31 10.21
CA GLY A 202 1.21 14.21 11.37
C GLY A 202 1.03 12.81 11.94
N ILE A 203 1.80 11.82 11.48
CA ILE A 203 1.79 10.46 12.06
C ILE A 203 2.32 10.48 13.49
N GLN A 204 1.50 9.93 14.41
CA GLN A 204 1.81 9.88 15.83
C GLN A 204 2.39 8.51 16.20
N PHE A 205 3.67 8.26 15.88
CA PHE A 205 4.31 6.95 16.08
C PHE A 205 4.17 6.39 17.51
N LYS A 206 4.16 7.24 18.53
CA LYS A 206 3.95 6.79 19.91
C LYS A 206 2.57 6.17 20.12
N LYS A 207 1.55 6.72 19.46
CA LYS A 207 0.19 6.19 19.49
C LYS A 207 0.05 4.91 18.67
N HIS A 208 0.77 4.79 17.54
CA HIS A 208 0.86 3.53 16.80
C HIS A 208 1.46 2.40 17.66
N GLU A 209 2.51 2.69 18.43
CA GLU A 209 3.13 1.71 19.33
C GLU A 209 2.14 1.20 20.40
N GLU A 210 1.36 2.11 20.99
CA GLU A 210 0.53 1.84 22.18
C GLU A 210 -0.91 1.39 21.86
N GLU A 211 -1.50 1.94 20.80
CA GLU A 211 -2.93 1.78 20.47
C GLU A 211 -3.16 1.24 19.04
N GLY A 212 -2.08 0.99 18.29
CA GLY A 212 -2.17 0.54 16.91
C GLY A 212 -2.84 -0.83 16.77
N ILE A 213 -3.51 -1.01 15.63
CA ILE A 213 -4.19 -2.24 15.27
C ILE A 213 -3.18 -3.36 15.02
N GLU A 214 -3.42 -4.53 15.61
CA GLU A 214 -2.67 -5.74 15.26
C GLU A 214 -3.06 -6.21 13.84
N PRO A 215 -2.09 -6.40 12.91
CA PRO A 215 -2.40 -6.69 11.51
C PRO A 215 -3.29 -7.93 11.29
N LEU A 216 -3.13 -8.96 12.13
CA LEU A 216 -3.92 -10.19 12.03
C LEU A 216 -5.39 -10.00 12.45
N GLU A 217 -5.67 -9.17 13.45
CA GLU A 217 -7.04 -8.84 13.84
C GLU A 217 -7.76 -8.09 12.73
N PHE A 218 -7.06 -7.15 12.09
CA PHE A 218 -7.57 -6.47 10.90
C PHE A 218 -7.82 -7.44 9.74
N ALA A 219 -6.87 -8.35 9.47
CA ALA A 219 -6.98 -9.34 8.40
C ALA A 219 -8.24 -10.21 8.55
N GLU A 220 -8.50 -10.71 9.77
CA GLU A 220 -9.67 -11.53 10.07
C GLU A 220 -10.98 -10.77 9.80
N LEU A 221 -11.05 -9.50 10.23
CA LEU A 221 -12.24 -8.68 10.04
C LEU A 221 -12.46 -8.31 8.57
N LEU A 222 -11.38 -7.99 7.83
CA LEU A 222 -11.42 -7.69 6.41
C LEU A 222 -11.85 -8.90 5.58
N MET A 223 -11.34 -10.10 5.89
CA MET A 223 -11.70 -11.34 5.20
C MET A 223 -13.22 -11.60 5.23
N ASN A 224 -13.87 -11.29 6.36
CA ASN A 224 -15.31 -11.49 6.57
C ASN A 224 -16.13 -10.20 6.42
N SER A 225 -15.61 -9.19 5.72
CA SER A 225 -16.27 -7.89 5.57
C SER A 225 -17.17 -7.76 4.34
N GLY A 226 -16.92 -8.57 3.30
CA GLY A 226 -17.51 -8.39 1.97
C GLY A 226 -16.80 -7.35 1.09
N ILE A 227 -15.59 -6.92 1.45
CA ILE A 227 -14.75 -6.00 0.65
C ILE A 227 -13.81 -6.78 -0.28
N VAL A 228 -13.20 -7.87 0.20
CA VAL A 228 -12.29 -8.74 -0.56
C VAL A 228 -13.00 -10.00 -1.02
N LEU A 229 -12.48 -10.67 -2.05
CA LEU A 229 -13.04 -11.91 -2.64
C LEU A 229 -14.43 -11.73 -3.29
N MET A 230 -14.81 -10.49 -3.61
CA MET A 230 -16.13 -10.14 -4.12
C MET A 230 -16.05 -9.52 -5.53
N ASP A 231 -16.69 -10.15 -6.51
CA ASP A 231 -16.67 -9.71 -7.92
C ASP A 231 -17.33 -8.33 -8.15
N ASN A 232 -18.26 -7.94 -7.27
CA ASN A 232 -18.97 -6.67 -7.38
C ASN A 232 -18.18 -5.48 -6.81
N ILE A 233 -17.07 -5.73 -6.11
CA ILE A 233 -16.24 -4.68 -5.52
C ILE A 233 -15.19 -4.21 -6.53
N LYS A 234 -15.08 -2.89 -6.67
CA LYS A 234 -14.16 -2.23 -7.59
C LYS A 234 -13.15 -1.42 -6.80
N TRP A 235 -11.91 -1.87 -6.80
CA TRP A 235 -10.83 -1.22 -6.08
C TRP A 235 -10.20 -0.11 -6.91
N LEU A 236 -10.06 1.08 -6.32
CA LEU A 236 -9.48 2.27 -6.94
C LEU A 236 -8.18 2.63 -6.23
N SER A 237 -7.09 2.78 -6.98
CA SER A 237 -5.76 2.93 -6.40
C SER A 237 -4.90 3.93 -7.18
N PHE A 238 -3.73 4.28 -6.67
CA PHE A 238 -2.78 5.12 -7.39
C PHE A 238 -1.35 4.61 -7.20
N HIS A 239 -0.71 4.14 -8.28
CA HIS A 239 0.67 3.64 -8.24
C HIS A 239 0.88 2.51 -7.21
N SER A 240 0.01 1.50 -7.30
CA SER A 240 -0.43 0.73 -6.14
C SER A 240 0.24 -0.62 -5.93
N GLY A 241 1.41 -0.84 -6.54
CA GLY A 241 2.15 -2.09 -6.41
C GLY A 241 2.38 -2.47 -4.95
N TYR A 242 2.99 -1.55 -4.19
CA TYR A 242 3.29 -1.76 -2.77
C TYR A 242 2.03 -1.89 -1.91
N ASP A 243 0.99 -1.09 -2.17
CA ASP A 243 -0.28 -1.12 -1.42
C ASP A 243 -0.91 -2.51 -1.46
N PHE A 244 -1.06 -3.06 -2.67
CA PHE A 244 -1.59 -4.40 -2.84
C PHE A 244 -0.61 -5.48 -2.36
N GLY A 245 0.70 -5.24 -2.44
CA GLY A 245 1.70 -6.08 -1.80
C GLY A 245 1.44 -6.23 -0.29
N TYR A 246 1.26 -5.12 0.42
CA TYR A 246 0.96 -5.17 1.86
C TYR A 246 -0.38 -5.83 2.15
N LEU A 247 -1.43 -5.55 1.37
CA LEU A 247 -2.73 -6.18 1.57
C LEU A 247 -2.69 -7.70 1.32
N ILE A 248 -1.96 -8.17 0.30
CA ILE A 248 -1.79 -9.61 0.06
C ILE A 248 -0.99 -10.26 1.18
N LYS A 249 0.12 -9.65 1.61
CA LYS A 249 0.89 -10.12 2.78
C LYS A 249 0.00 -10.25 4.01
N LEU A 250 -0.79 -9.21 4.29
CA LEU A 250 -1.68 -9.15 5.45
C LEU A 250 -2.79 -10.21 5.38
N LEU A 251 -3.46 -10.35 4.23
CA LEU A 251 -4.59 -11.28 4.06
C LEU A 251 -4.17 -12.74 4.02
N THR A 252 -2.94 -13.01 3.58
CA THR A 252 -2.41 -14.37 3.46
C THR A 252 -1.62 -14.80 4.69
N ASP A 253 -1.19 -13.86 5.53
CA ASP A 253 -0.24 -14.08 6.62
C ASP A 253 1.00 -14.87 6.17
N ASN A 254 1.49 -14.56 4.99
CA ASN A 254 2.65 -15.21 4.37
C ASN A 254 3.50 -14.17 3.64
N HIS A 255 4.77 -14.53 3.38
CA HIS A 255 5.59 -13.79 2.43
C HIS A 255 4.95 -13.78 1.05
N LEU A 256 5.19 -12.72 0.29
CA LEU A 256 4.70 -12.58 -1.06
C LEU A 256 5.28 -13.67 -1.99
N PRO A 257 4.52 -14.15 -3.00
CA PRO A 257 4.96 -15.20 -3.91
C PRO A 257 6.31 -14.90 -4.58
N GLN A 258 7.10 -15.92 -4.85
CA GLN A 258 8.43 -15.71 -5.45
C GLN A 258 8.34 -15.19 -6.89
N ASP A 259 7.39 -15.73 -7.67
CA ASP A 259 7.15 -15.32 -9.05
C ASP A 259 6.04 -14.27 -9.14
N GLU A 260 6.26 -13.24 -9.97
CA GLU A 260 5.29 -12.16 -10.22
C GLU A 260 3.93 -12.70 -10.68
N SER A 261 3.94 -13.79 -11.47
CA SER A 261 2.70 -14.36 -11.98
C SER A 261 1.81 -14.95 -10.89
N GLU A 262 2.40 -15.63 -9.91
CA GLU A 262 1.67 -16.19 -8.78
C GLU A 262 1.09 -15.08 -7.89
N PHE A 263 1.82 -13.96 -7.75
CA PHE A 263 1.30 -12.76 -7.09
C PHE A 263 0.06 -12.21 -7.81
N PHE A 264 0.08 -12.08 -9.14
CA PHE A 264 -1.09 -11.60 -9.88
C PHE A 264 -2.27 -12.58 -9.86
N GLU A 265 -2.02 -13.88 -9.83
CA GLU A 265 -3.08 -14.88 -9.63
C GLU A 265 -3.77 -14.71 -8.27
N LEU A 266 -2.98 -14.52 -7.21
CA LEU A 266 -3.48 -14.29 -5.86
C LEU A 266 -4.19 -12.94 -5.74
N LEU A 267 -3.60 -11.90 -6.33
CA LEU A 267 -4.17 -10.57 -6.41
C LEU A 267 -5.57 -10.60 -7.03
N LYS A 268 -5.71 -11.28 -8.18
CA LYS A 268 -7.00 -11.41 -8.88
C LYS A 268 -8.04 -12.16 -8.06
N LEU A 269 -7.63 -13.11 -7.23
CA LEU A 269 -8.55 -13.82 -6.34
C LEU A 269 -9.12 -12.88 -5.28
N TYR A 270 -8.25 -12.15 -4.56
CA TYR A 270 -8.66 -11.24 -3.49
C TYR A 270 -9.32 -9.95 -3.99
N PHE A 271 -8.89 -9.46 -5.15
CA PHE A 271 -9.26 -8.17 -5.71
C PHE A 271 -9.62 -8.33 -7.20
N PRO A 272 -10.81 -8.86 -7.52
CA PRO A 272 -11.17 -9.23 -8.90
C PRO A 272 -11.14 -8.05 -9.89
N THR A 273 -11.47 -6.84 -9.42
CA THR A 273 -11.46 -5.62 -10.23
C THR A 273 -10.63 -4.54 -9.53
N ILE A 274 -9.52 -4.15 -10.16
CA ILE A 274 -8.64 -3.06 -9.72
C ILE A 274 -8.48 -2.07 -10.87
N TYR A 275 -8.61 -0.77 -10.59
CA TYR A 275 -8.20 0.30 -11.49
C TYR A 275 -7.13 1.17 -10.83
N ASP A 276 -5.90 1.05 -11.32
CA ASP A 276 -4.79 1.90 -10.90
C ASP A 276 -4.84 3.21 -11.71
N VAL A 277 -5.21 4.31 -11.06
CA VAL A 277 -5.34 5.64 -11.67
C VAL A 277 -4.06 6.03 -12.40
N LYS A 278 -2.89 5.73 -11.83
CA LYS A 278 -1.59 6.02 -12.46
C LYS A 278 -1.39 5.24 -13.76
N TYR A 279 -1.93 4.02 -13.85
CA TYR A 279 -1.95 3.25 -15.09
C TYR A 279 -2.94 3.82 -16.10
N LEU A 280 -4.16 4.17 -15.68
CA LEU A 280 -5.20 4.78 -16.54
C LEU A 280 -4.70 6.10 -17.17
N MET A 281 -3.96 6.91 -16.41
CA MET A 281 -3.37 8.16 -16.88
C MET A 281 -2.50 8.01 -18.12
N LYS A 282 -1.93 6.82 -18.40
CA LYS A 282 -1.16 6.56 -19.64
C LYS A 282 -2.00 6.73 -20.91
N SER A 283 -3.33 6.59 -20.81
CA SER A 283 -4.28 6.83 -21.90
C SER A 283 -4.87 8.25 -21.88
N CYS A 284 -4.51 9.08 -20.91
CA CYS A 284 -4.99 10.45 -20.77
C CYS A 284 -3.93 11.43 -21.28
N LYS A 285 -4.28 12.27 -22.26
CA LYS A 285 -3.34 13.31 -22.72
C LYS A 285 -3.14 14.34 -21.62
N ASN A 286 -1.88 14.70 -21.38
CA ASN A 286 -1.46 15.76 -20.46
C ASN A 286 -1.68 15.53 -18.96
N LEU A 287 -2.09 14.33 -18.52
CA LEU A 287 -2.05 13.97 -17.09
C LEU A 287 -0.73 13.29 -16.74
N LYS A 288 0.05 13.90 -15.84
CA LYS A 288 1.36 13.39 -15.40
C LYS A 288 1.57 13.71 -13.92
N GLY A 289 2.56 13.07 -13.30
CA GLY A 289 2.95 13.42 -11.93
C GLY A 289 2.38 12.56 -10.82
N GLY A 290 2.69 12.91 -9.57
CA GLY A 290 2.18 12.26 -8.35
C GLY A 290 0.69 12.53 -8.10
N LEU A 291 0.10 11.88 -7.10
CA LEU A 291 -1.34 12.00 -6.80
C LEU A 291 -1.76 13.46 -6.59
N GLN A 292 -0.96 14.22 -5.84
CA GLN A 292 -1.21 15.64 -5.57
C GLN A 292 -1.17 16.50 -6.85
N GLU A 293 -0.17 16.30 -7.70
CA GLU A 293 -0.04 17.03 -8.97
C GLU A 293 -1.20 16.70 -9.94
N VAL A 294 -1.68 15.44 -9.90
CA VAL A 294 -2.84 15.01 -10.69
C VAL A 294 -4.12 15.62 -10.16
N ALA A 295 -4.30 15.70 -8.84
CA ALA A 295 -5.44 16.38 -8.24
C ALA A 295 -5.50 17.85 -8.65
N GLU A 296 -4.36 18.55 -8.64
CA GLU A 296 -4.27 19.95 -9.11
C GLU A 296 -4.63 20.08 -10.60
N GLN A 297 -4.15 19.18 -11.46
CA GLN A 297 -4.50 19.17 -12.89
C GLN A 297 -5.98 18.86 -13.15
N LEU A 298 -6.66 18.21 -12.21
CA LEU A 298 -8.08 17.86 -12.27
C LEU A 298 -8.97 18.86 -11.51
N ASP A 299 -8.40 19.94 -10.99
CA ASP A 299 -9.07 20.95 -10.16
C ASP A 299 -9.77 20.33 -8.92
N LEU A 300 -9.10 19.40 -8.25
CA LEU A 300 -9.60 18.71 -7.05
C LEU A 300 -8.99 19.29 -5.78
N GLU A 301 -9.85 19.56 -4.80
CA GLU A 301 -9.43 20.01 -3.47
C GLU A 301 -9.23 18.79 -2.54
N ARG A 302 -8.06 18.72 -1.89
CA ARG A 302 -7.77 17.69 -0.90
C ARG A 302 -8.54 17.94 0.38
N ILE A 303 -9.10 16.87 0.95
CA ILE A 303 -9.75 16.86 2.26
C ILE A 303 -8.92 16.00 3.22
N GLY A 304 -8.49 16.58 4.33
CA GLY A 304 -7.60 15.94 5.31
C GLY A 304 -6.10 16.16 5.03
N PRO A 305 -5.23 15.65 5.91
CA PRO A 305 -3.78 15.83 5.83
C PRO A 305 -3.19 15.11 4.61
N GLN A 306 -2.22 15.72 3.92
CA GLN A 306 -1.48 15.04 2.85
C GLN A 306 -0.50 14.02 3.44
N HIS A 307 -0.23 12.91 2.73
CA HIS A 307 0.65 11.82 3.19
C HIS A 307 0.12 11.14 4.45
N GLN A 308 -1.20 10.92 4.44
CA GLN A 308 -1.89 10.04 5.36
C GLN A 308 -2.93 9.25 4.55
N ALA A 309 -2.92 7.94 4.76
CA ALA A 309 -3.60 7.01 3.88
C ALA A 309 -5.11 7.31 3.73
N GLY A 310 -5.78 7.81 4.78
CA GLY A 310 -7.19 8.19 4.73
C GLY A 310 -7.44 9.27 3.67
N SER A 311 -6.80 10.42 3.83
CA SER A 311 -6.91 11.57 2.91
C SER A 311 -6.46 11.21 1.49
N ASP A 312 -5.37 10.46 1.34
CA ASP A 312 -4.87 10.02 0.04
C ASP A 312 -5.82 9.02 -0.65
N SER A 313 -6.46 8.11 0.10
CA SER A 313 -7.50 7.22 -0.45
C SER A 313 -8.72 8.00 -0.95
N LEU A 314 -9.13 9.06 -0.23
CA LEU A 314 -10.25 9.91 -0.62
C LEU A 314 -9.93 10.69 -1.90
N LEU A 315 -8.74 11.30 -1.95
CA LEU A 315 -8.28 12.02 -3.14
C LEU A 315 -8.11 11.09 -4.35
N THR A 316 -7.66 9.84 -4.12
CA THR A 316 -7.59 8.80 -5.16
C THR A 316 -8.96 8.48 -5.74
N GLY A 317 -9.99 8.33 -4.89
CA GLY A 317 -11.37 8.15 -5.33
C GLY A 317 -11.88 9.34 -6.16
N MET A 318 -11.64 10.56 -5.68
CA MET A 318 -12.02 11.79 -6.40
C MET A 318 -11.32 11.88 -7.76
N ALA A 319 -10.01 11.62 -7.81
CA ALA A 319 -9.22 11.62 -9.04
C ALA A 319 -9.73 10.59 -10.05
N PHE A 320 -10.05 9.37 -9.60
CA PHE A 320 -10.61 8.34 -10.46
C PHE A 320 -11.92 8.79 -11.13
N PHE A 321 -12.90 9.24 -10.35
CA PHE A 321 -14.20 9.62 -10.90
C PHE A 321 -14.11 10.85 -11.78
N LYS A 322 -13.28 11.84 -11.42
CA LYS A 322 -13.07 13.02 -12.25
C LYS A 322 -12.38 12.68 -13.58
N MET A 323 -11.37 11.82 -13.52
CA MET A 323 -10.68 11.34 -14.72
C MET A 323 -11.60 10.49 -15.61
N LYS A 324 -12.43 9.63 -15.01
CA LYS A 324 -13.44 8.81 -15.71
C LYS A 324 -14.44 9.68 -16.49
N GLU A 325 -14.93 10.76 -15.87
CA GLU A 325 -15.80 11.76 -16.52
C GLU A 325 -15.08 12.42 -17.71
N MET A 326 -13.88 12.95 -17.49
CA MET A 326 -13.20 13.82 -18.46
C MET A 326 -12.57 13.08 -19.65
N PHE A 327 -12.05 11.87 -19.43
CA PHE A 327 -11.20 11.17 -20.42
C PHE A 327 -11.78 9.84 -20.92
N PHE A 328 -12.83 9.33 -20.27
CA PHE A 328 -13.36 7.99 -20.54
C PHE A 328 -14.87 7.94 -20.76
N GLU A 329 -15.54 9.09 -20.97
CA GLU A 329 -16.98 9.13 -21.29
C GLU A 329 -17.82 8.33 -20.27
N ASP A 330 -17.48 8.45 -18.98
CA ASP A 330 -18.11 7.73 -17.86
C ASP A 330 -18.02 6.18 -17.94
N THR A 331 -17.15 5.63 -18.78
CA THR A 331 -17.03 4.18 -18.98
C THR A 331 -15.56 3.72 -19.05
N ILE A 332 -15.16 2.81 -18.15
CA ILE A 332 -13.82 2.19 -18.20
C ILE A 332 -13.93 0.82 -18.89
N ASP A 333 -13.04 0.57 -19.85
CA ASP A 333 -12.90 -0.75 -20.50
C ASP A 333 -12.11 -1.71 -19.61
N ASP A 334 -12.84 -2.62 -18.96
CA ASP A 334 -12.26 -3.63 -18.07
C ASP A 334 -11.21 -4.50 -18.76
N SER A 335 -11.37 -4.82 -20.04
CA SER A 335 -10.44 -5.68 -20.78
C SER A 335 -9.06 -5.03 -20.97
N LYS A 336 -9.01 -3.70 -20.89
CA LYS A 336 -7.80 -2.91 -21.09
C LYS A 336 -7.17 -2.43 -19.78
N PHE A 337 -7.98 -2.12 -18.78
CA PHE A 337 -7.50 -1.41 -17.58
C PHE A 337 -7.62 -2.21 -16.29
N SER A 338 -8.55 -3.17 -16.19
CA SER A 338 -8.75 -3.91 -14.95
C SER A 338 -7.54 -4.79 -14.62
N GLY A 339 -7.11 -4.79 -13.36
CA GLY A 339 -6.05 -5.65 -12.83
C GLY A 339 -4.62 -5.25 -13.20
N HIS A 340 -4.43 -4.11 -13.89
CA HIS A 340 -3.10 -3.61 -14.25
C HIS A 340 -2.59 -2.65 -13.18
N LEU A 341 -1.46 -3.00 -12.56
CA LEU A 341 -0.77 -2.14 -11.59
C LEU A 341 0.35 -1.36 -12.29
N TYR A 342 0.50 -0.07 -11.98
CA TYR A 342 1.58 0.71 -12.58
C TYR A 342 2.95 0.15 -12.18
N GLY A 343 3.84 -0.06 -13.17
CA GLY A 343 5.20 -0.55 -12.96
C GLY A 343 5.36 -2.07 -12.88
N LEU A 344 4.26 -2.84 -12.88
CA LEU A 344 4.25 -4.30 -12.78
C LEU A 344 3.42 -4.93 -13.92
N GLY A 345 3.55 -6.25 -14.11
CA GLY A 345 2.60 -7.05 -14.89
C GLY A 345 2.70 -6.93 -16.41
N THR A 346 3.81 -6.46 -16.98
CA THR A 346 3.99 -6.37 -18.45
C THR A 346 3.85 -7.71 -19.17
N SER A 347 4.08 -8.83 -18.47
CA SER A 347 3.93 -10.20 -18.98
C SER A 347 2.48 -10.69 -19.01
N PHE A 348 1.58 -10.16 -18.16
CA PHE A 348 0.16 -10.56 -18.11
C PHE A 348 -0.67 -9.96 -19.26
N ALA A 349 -0.16 -8.91 -19.92
CA ALA A 349 -0.81 -8.25 -21.05
C ALA A 349 -0.59 -8.97 -22.40
N VAL A 350 0.25 -10.01 -22.47
CA VAL A 350 0.67 -10.67 -23.73
C VAL A 350 -0.35 -11.70 -24.22
N ASN A 351 -1.64 -11.35 -24.20
CA ASN A 351 -2.64 -11.93 -25.10
C ASN A 351 -3.27 -10.89 -26.05
N GLY A 352 -2.77 -9.65 -26.07
CA GLY A 352 -3.22 -8.59 -26.97
C GLY A 352 -2.11 -7.65 -27.42
N ASN A 353 -1.35 -8.07 -28.44
CA ASN A 353 -0.55 -7.22 -29.35
C ASN A 353 0.54 -6.32 -28.71
N ALA A 354 1.70 -6.93 -28.41
CA ALA A 354 2.92 -6.23 -28.06
C ALA A 354 3.68 -5.78 -29.33
N ASN A 355 3.75 -4.47 -29.59
CA ASN A 355 4.83 -3.86 -30.38
C ASN A 355 4.78 -2.31 -30.32
N SER A 356 5.12 -1.73 -29.17
CA SER A 356 5.59 -0.33 -29.08
C SER A 356 6.10 0.04 -27.67
N TYR A 357 6.81 -0.85 -26.98
CA TYR A 357 7.28 -0.60 -25.60
C TYR A 357 8.80 -0.72 -25.50
N ALA A 358 9.52 0.16 -26.19
CA ALA A 358 10.94 0.42 -25.96
C ALA A 358 11.32 1.76 -26.60
N ASN A 359 11.11 2.86 -25.89
CA ASN A 359 11.91 4.09 -25.92
C ASN A 359 11.11 5.24 -25.32
N ASP A 360 11.24 5.43 -24.00
CA ASP A 360 11.30 6.78 -23.47
C ASP A 360 12.05 6.76 -22.12
N ASN A 361 13.36 6.56 -22.20
CA ASN A 361 14.29 6.87 -21.12
C ASN A 361 15.34 7.79 -21.74
N GLY A 362 15.08 9.10 -21.69
CA GLY A 362 15.94 10.13 -22.25
C GLY A 362 16.16 11.25 -21.25
N ASP A 363 16.94 10.99 -20.20
CA ASP A 363 17.61 12.04 -19.41
C ASP A 363 19.13 11.86 -19.55
N THR A 364 19.67 12.44 -20.61
CA THR A 364 21.09 12.78 -20.70
C THR A 364 21.22 14.27 -20.38
N ASN A 365 21.65 14.60 -19.16
CA ASN A 365 22.22 15.92 -18.89
C ASN A 365 23.72 15.79 -18.62
N ASN A 366 24.45 16.30 -19.60
CA ASN A 366 25.88 16.50 -19.66
C ASN A 366 26.13 17.94 -19.21
N SER A 367 26.98 18.17 -18.20
CA SER A 367 27.71 19.44 -18.10
C SER A 367 28.88 19.34 -17.13
N SER A 368 29.99 19.86 -17.64
CA SER A 368 31.24 20.24 -16.99
C SER A 368 31.07 21.18 -15.79
#